data_AF-A0A3M0J2X3-F1
#
_entry.id   AF-A0A3M0J2X3-F1
#
_cell.length_a   1.000
_cell.length_b   1.000
_cell.length_c   1.000
_cell.angle_alpha   90.00
_cell.angle_beta   90.00
_cell.angle_gamma   90.00
#
_symmetry.space_group_name_H-M   'P 1'
#
loop_
_entity.id
_entity.type
_entity.pdbx_description
1 polymer ?
#
loop_
_entity_poly.entity_id
_entity_poly.type
_entity_poly.pdbx_seq_one_letter_code
_entity_poly.pdbx_strand_id
1 'polypeptide(L)'
;MPAANGPKVPLGSLQQQLELLLVCSKCSVKENEITYHPREVEHECMYEILLARRRSRRSAAWRKVSRRPGFPNPARYAVCRYYVMGLGCSRHKNQCTFAWSAEEAVVWNFEREHQLERRWLKAAVLQAQLGDRPAAGPHPAASAAGEIASEFGGCFQEICKRCFFGCPQRITAGDCGSHRTWDPLLVHAVLDSRKKQQYTAIRPCPEFIETLAYCRFVSRGRPCRHGPQRCQYAHSDVEMAVWEAERERGLLRSHLLPSAGTGRANDKPAAPAPVHFYCCICLVTCNSQESFENHCSSIEHVQMLSADSSMQWVHRAPPLGLNKFSLCSR
;
A
#
# COMPACT_ATOMS: atom_id res chain seq x y z
N MET A 1 15.63 26.07 20.36
CA MET A 1 16.64 25.05 19.97
C MET A 1 16.25 23.76 20.68
N PRO A 2 16.17 22.61 20.00
CA PRO A 2 17.25 22.06 19.18
C PRO A 2 16.96 22.12 17.67
N ALA A 3 18.05 22.11 16.90
CA ALA A 3 18.06 22.17 15.45
C ALA A 3 17.47 20.89 14.84
N ALA A 4 16.50 21.07 13.93
CA ALA A 4 15.97 20.02 13.07
C ALA A 4 16.97 19.67 11.96
N ASN A 5 18.14 19.17 12.33
CA ASN A 5 19.04 18.53 11.36
C ASN A 5 18.59 17.07 11.22
N GLY A 6 17.83 16.78 10.16
CA GLY A 6 17.51 15.40 9.79
C GLY A 6 18.77 14.55 9.55
N PRO A 7 18.64 13.21 9.53
CA PRO A 7 19.77 12.32 9.30
C PRO A 7 20.46 12.66 7.97
N LYS A 8 21.80 12.75 7.98
CA LYS A 8 22.60 12.96 6.76
C LYS A 8 22.44 11.75 5.85
N VAL A 9 21.78 11.93 4.71
CA VAL A 9 21.60 10.87 3.71
C VAL A 9 22.85 10.82 2.81
N PRO A 10 23.59 9.70 2.75
CA PRO A 10 24.78 9.57 1.91
C PRO A 10 24.40 9.32 0.44
N LEU A 11 23.67 10.26 -0.17
CA LEU A 11 23.16 10.14 -1.54
C LEU A 11 24.25 9.89 -2.58
N GLY A 12 25.48 10.34 -2.32
CA GLY A 12 26.59 10.23 -3.27
C GLY A 12 26.86 8.79 -3.74
N SER A 13 26.79 7.79 -2.86
CA SER A 13 27.01 6.39 -3.23
C SER A 13 25.88 5.83 -4.11
N LEU A 14 24.65 6.27 -3.86
CA LEU A 14 23.49 5.90 -4.66
C LEU A 14 23.51 6.61 -6.03
N GLN A 15 23.87 7.89 -6.04
CA GLN A 15 24.00 8.73 -7.24
C GLN A 15 25.13 8.31 -8.18
N GLN A 16 26.15 7.60 -7.68
CA GLN A 16 27.19 6.99 -8.52
C GLN A 16 26.61 5.90 -9.44
N GLN A 17 25.60 5.16 -8.98
CA GLN A 17 25.02 4.03 -9.71
C GLN A 17 23.73 4.42 -10.45
N LEU A 18 22.94 5.31 -9.85
CA LEU A 18 21.59 5.66 -10.29
C LEU A 18 21.42 7.17 -10.43
N GLU A 19 20.64 7.57 -11.41
CA GLU A 19 19.95 8.85 -11.42
C GLU A 19 18.60 8.68 -10.74
N LEU A 20 18.25 9.59 -9.84
CA LEU A 20 17.00 9.58 -9.09
C LEU A 20 16.19 10.83 -9.42
N LEU A 21 14.87 10.68 -9.51
CA LEU A 21 13.97 11.78 -9.82
C LEU A 21 12.66 11.60 -9.06
N LEU A 22 12.14 12.69 -8.50
CA LEU A 22 10.80 12.72 -7.92
C LEU A 22 9.84 13.42 -8.87
N VAL A 23 8.74 12.72 -9.14
CA VAL A 23 7.68 13.17 -10.04
C VAL A 23 6.32 12.91 -9.41
N CYS A 24 5.27 13.44 -10.04
CA CYS A 24 3.89 13.13 -9.72
C CYS A 24 3.16 12.58 -10.95
N SER A 25 1.89 12.23 -10.76
CA SER A 25 0.99 11.83 -11.85
C SER A 25 0.80 12.88 -12.95
N LYS A 26 1.04 14.17 -12.69
CA LYS A 26 0.92 15.27 -13.67
C LYS A 26 2.20 15.45 -14.51
N CYS A 27 3.38 15.28 -13.92
CA CYS A 27 4.68 15.43 -14.59
C CYS A 27 5.35 14.09 -14.95
N SER A 28 4.57 13.02 -15.03
CA SER A 28 5.05 11.73 -15.53
C SER A 28 3.94 10.97 -16.24
N VAL A 29 4.32 10.20 -17.27
CA VAL A 29 3.42 9.28 -17.95
C VAL A 29 3.87 7.86 -17.74
N LYS A 30 2.96 7.06 -17.21
CA LYS A 30 3.15 5.63 -16.97
C LYS A 30 3.04 4.88 -18.29
N GLU A 31 4.12 4.22 -18.71
CA GLU A 31 4.11 3.32 -19.87
C GLU A 31 3.62 1.93 -19.47
N ASN A 32 4.15 1.41 -18.36
CA ASN A 32 3.75 0.13 -17.78
C ASN A 32 3.86 0.19 -16.25
N GLU A 33 3.79 -0.95 -15.57
CA GLU A 33 3.78 -1.01 -14.10
C GLU A 33 4.95 -0.31 -13.43
N ILE A 34 6.12 -0.40 -14.05
CA ILE A 34 7.37 0.11 -13.49
C ILE A 34 8.03 1.17 -14.38
N THR A 35 7.71 1.27 -15.66
CA THR A 35 8.33 2.26 -16.55
C THR A 35 7.51 3.54 -16.63
N TYR A 36 8.18 4.66 -16.41
CA TYR A 36 7.62 6.00 -16.48
C TYR A 36 8.43 6.88 -17.42
N HIS A 37 7.78 7.88 -17.99
CA HIS A 37 8.40 8.93 -18.79
C HIS A 37 8.13 10.27 -18.12
N PRO A 38 9.15 10.91 -17.52
CA PRO A 38 9.03 12.26 -17.00
C PRO A 38 8.64 13.24 -18.10
N ARG A 39 7.83 14.24 -17.75
CA ARG A 39 7.44 15.32 -18.65
C ARG A 39 7.62 16.65 -17.96
N GLU A 40 8.13 17.63 -18.69
CA GLU A 40 8.28 18.99 -18.19
C GLU A 40 6.92 19.70 -18.27
N VAL A 41 6.35 19.97 -17.10
CA VAL A 41 5.09 20.68 -16.94
C VAL A 41 5.25 21.60 -15.73
N GLU A 42 4.89 22.86 -15.86
CA GLU A 42 4.85 23.79 -14.73
C GLU A 42 3.61 23.53 -13.88
N HIS A 43 3.82 23.08 -12.65
CA HIS A 43 2.78 22.94 -11.65
C HIS A 43 3.39 22.83 -10.26
N GLU A 44 2.57 23.02 -9.23
CA GLU A 44 2.93 22.65 -7.87
C GLU A 44 2.96 21.11 -7.77
N CYS A 45 4.15 20.54 -7.65
CA CYS A 45 4.35 19.09 -7.68
C CYS A 45 4.23 18.45 -6.30
N MET A 46 3.54 17.31 -6.25
CA MET A 46 3.36 16.54 -5.02
C MET A 46 4.51 15.54 -4.76
N TYR A 47 5.42 15.36 -5.72
CA TYR A 47 6.63 14.54 -5.59
C TYR A 47 6.38 13.11 -5.02
N GLU A 48 5.25 12.49 -5.36
CA GLU A 48 4.84 11.22 -4.75
C GLU A 48 5.55 9.99 -5.35
N ILE A 49 5.98 10.03 -6.61
CA ILE A 49 6.61 8.90 -7.31
C ILE A 49 8.14 9.06 -7.36
N LEU A 50 8.87 8.12 -6.74
CA LEU A 50 10.31 8.01 -6.89
C LEU A 50 10.66 7.16 -8.12
N LEU A 51 11.40 7.76 -9.05
CA LEU A 51 11.96 7.10 -10.21
C LEU A 51 13.48 6.95 -10.07
N ALA A 52 14.00 5.86 -10.61
CA ALA A 52 15.42 5.59 -10.70
C ALA A 52 15.80 5.08 -12.09
N ARG A 53 16.98 5.47 -12.56
CA ARG A 53 17.56 5.03 -13.83
C ARG A 53 19.03 4.72 -13.63
N ARG A 54 19.54 3.63 -14.21
CA ARG A 54 20.99 3.35 -14.19
C ARG A 54 21.78 4.37 -15.00
N ARG A 55 22.91 4.83 -14.45
CA ARG A 55 23.91 5.59 -15.19
C ARG A 55 24.68 4.68 -16.15
N SER A 56 24.05 4.28 -17.26
CA SER A 56 24.71 3.50 -18.32
C SER A 56 24.11 3.80 -19.69
N ARG A 57 24.91 3.67 -20.76
CA ARG A 57 24.43 3.87 -22.14
C ARG A 57 23.41 2.82 -22.61
N ARG A 58 23.20 1.72 -21.88
CA ARG A 58 22.35 0.59 -22.33
C ARG A 58 20.90 0.64 -21.84
N SER A 59 20.57 1.50 -20.86
CA SER A 59 19.20 1.58 -20.33
C SER A 59 18.84 3.03 -20.02
N ALA A 60 17.94 3.59 -20.83
CA ALA A 60 17.45 4.96 -20.68
C ALA A 60 16.13 5.05 -19.89
N ALA A 61 15.52 3.90 -19.56
CA ALA A 61 14.18 3.85 -18.99
C ALA A 61 14.17 4.25 -17.51
N TRP A 62 13.27 5.16 -17.13
CA TRP A 62 13.01 5.48 -15.73
C TRP A 62 12.11 4.42 -15.11
N ARG A 63 12.61 3.79 -14.04
CA ARG A 63 11.91 2.75 -13.31
C ARG A 63 11.37 3.28 -11.99
N LYS A 64 10.10 3.04 -11.70
CA LYS A 64 9.49 3.30 -10.42
C LYS A 64 10.18 2.46 -9.35
N VAL A 65 10.52 3.12 -8.25
CA VAL A 65 11.03 2.48 -7.04
C VAL A 65 9.90 2.48 -6.02
N SER A 66 9.24 1.34 -5.85
CA SER A 66 8.19 1.19 -4.85
C SER A 66 8.77 1.29 -3.44
N ARG A 67 7.90 1.46 -2.44
CA ARG A 67 8.32 1.41 -1.04
C ARG A 67 8.91 0.03 -0.74
N ARG A 68 9.99 -0.02 0.04
CA ARG A 68 10.54 -1.28 0.53
C ARG A 68 9.48 -1.98 1.40
N PRO A 69 9.21 -3.28 1.19
CA PRO A 69 8.36 -4.05 2.09
C PRO A 69 8.89 -3.97 3.52
N GLY A 70 8.03 -3.70 4.51
CA GLY A 70 8.40 -3.77 5.93
C GLY A 70 8.76 -5.18 6.37
N PHE A 71 8.20 -6.19 5.71
CA PHE A 71 8.51 -7.59 5.91
C PHE A 71 8.24 -8.42 4.63
N PRO A 72 9.00 -9.51 4.40
CA PRO A 72 10.17 -9.95 5.17
C PRO A 72 11.34 -8.94 5.05
N ASN A 73 12.21 -8.87 6.05
CA ASN A 73 13.41 -8.02 6.03
C ASN A 73 14.68 -8.88 5.79
N PRO A 74 14.97 -9.25 4.53
CA PRO A 74 16.13 -10.07 4.20
C PRO A 74 17.44 -9.29 4.38
N ALA A 75 18.53 -10.05 4.57
CA ALA A 75 19.89 -9.49 4.56
C ALA A 75 20.22 -8.77 3.24
N ARG A 76 19.58 -9.15 2.13
CA ARG A 76 19.67 -8.49 0.83
C ARG A 76 18.37 -8.62 0.05
N TYR A 77 17.86 -7.51 -0.47
CA TYR A 77 16.74 -7.51 -1.41
C TYR A 77 17.25 -7.85 -2.81
N ALA A 78 16.56 -8.77 -3.47
CA ALA A 78 16.88 -9.25 -4.80
C ALA A 78 15.75 -8.96 -5.79
N VAL A 79 16.10 -8.92 -7.08
CA VAL A 79 15.15 -8.78 -8.17
C VAL A 79 14.32 -10.06 -8.29
N CYS A 80 13.02 -9.91 -8.48
CA CYS A 80 12.08 -10.99 -8.67
C CYS A 80 12.38 -11.75 -9.97
N ARG A 81 12.75 -13.03 -9.86
CA ARG A 81 13.02 -13.89 -11.02
C ARG A 81 11.77 -14.23 -11.84
N TYR A 82 10.59 -14.05 -11.25
CA TYR A 82 9.29 -14.35 -11.84
C TYR A 82 8.55 -13.11 -12.34
N TYR A 83 9.18 -11.93 -12.26
CA TYR A 83 8.60 -10.70 -12.76
C TYR A 83 8.76 -10.61 -14.28
N VAL A 84 7.65 -10.33 -14.96
CA VAL A 84 7.63 -10.03 -16.39
C VAL A 84 6.96 -8.68 -16.59
N MET A 85 7.60 -7.82 -17.36
CA MET A 85 7.09 -6.48 -17.69
C MET A 85 5.71 -6.58 -18.35
N GLY A 86 4.73 -5.77 -17.94
CA GLY A 86 3.34 -5.83 -18.42
C GLY A 86 2.48 -6.93 -17.78
N LEU A 87 3.09 -7.90 -17.08
CA LEU A 87 2.37 -9.04 -16.49
C LEU A 87 2.50 -9.11 -14.96
N GLY A 88 3.54 -8.51 -14.38
CA GLY A 88 3.84 -8.58 -12.96
C GLY A 88 4.55 -9.88 -12.56
N CYS A 89 4.54 -10.20 -11.26
CA CYS A 89 5.13 -11.44 -10.75
C CYS A 89 4.20 -12.64 -11.01
N SER A 90 4.64 -13.64 -11.77
CA SER A 90 3.81 -14.81 -12.07
C SER A 90 3.58 -15.71 -10.86
N ARG A 91 4.54 -15.80 -9.94
CA ARG A 91 4.52 -16.70 -8.76
C ARG A 91 3.79 -16.11 -7.55
N HIS A 92 4.11 -14.87 -7.18
CA HIS A 92 3.57 -14.25 -5.96
C HIS A 92 2.47 -13.22 -6.25
N LYS A 93 2.25 -12.88 -7.54
CA LYS A 93 1.25 -11.90 -7.98
C LYS A 93 1.38 -10.58 -7.18
N ASN A 94 0.28 -10.14 -6.59
CA ASN A 94 0.15 -8.91 -5.81
C ASN A 94 0.83 -8.97 -4.44
N GLN A 95 1.30 -10.13 -4.00
CA GLN A 95 2.04 -10.32 -2.76
C GLN A 95 3.56 -10.34 -2.97
N CYS A 96 4.06 -9.98 -4.15
CA CYS A 96 5.49 -10.04 -4.45
C CYS A 96 6.27 -9.00 -3.63
N THR A 97 7.08 -9.47 -2.67
CA THR A 97 7.99 -8.62 -1.86
C THR A 97 9.42 -8.52 -2.42
N PHE A 98 9.64 -9.03 -3.62
CA PHE A 98 10.90 -8.88 -4.36
C PHE A 98 10.85 -7.63 -5.23
N ALA A 99 12.00 -7.01 -5.48
CA ALA A 99 12.09 -5.85 -6.36
C ALA A 99 11.76 -6.25 -7.81
N TRP A 100 11.01 -5.41 -8.53
CA TRP A 100 10.62 -5.63 -9.93
C TRP A 100 11.66 -5.06 -10.91
N SER A 101 12.62 -4.28 -10.41
CA SER A 101 13.74 -3.78 -11.19
C SER A 101 15.04 -3.83 -10.40
N ALA A 102 16.16 -3.77 -11.12
CA ALA A 102 17.47 -3.76 -10.48
C ALA A 102 17.74 -2.43 -9.78
N GLU A 103 17.21 -1.33 -10.33
CA GLU A 103 17.22 0.01 -9.74
C GLU A 103 16.49 -0.01 -8.38
N GLU A 104 15.30 -0.59 -8.32
CA GLU A 104 14.53 -0.73 -7.09
C GLU A 104 15.26 -1.57 -6.03
N ALA A 105 15.87 -2.69 -6.43
CA ALA A 105 16.67 -3.50 -5.53
C ALA A 105 17.85 -2.71 -4.93
N VAL A 106 18.54 -1.90 -5.73
CA VAL A 106 19.66 -1.06 -5.25
C VAL A 106 19.17 -0.04 -4.22
N VAL A 107 18.07 0.67 -4.50
CA VAL A 107 17.50 1.63 -3.55
C VAL A 107 17.05 0.96 -2.26
N TRP A 108 16.33 -0.17 -2.32
CA TRP A 108 15.89 -0.88 -1.12
C TRP A 108 17.05 -1.38 -0.25
N ASN A 109 18.13 -1.84 -0.88
CA ASN A 109 19.34 -2.26 -0.17
C ASN A 109 20.03 -1.07 0.51
N PHE A 110 20.14 0.06 -0.18
CA PHE A 110 20.65 1.31 0.39
C PHE A 110 19.82 1.76 1.60
N GLU A 111 18.50 1.77 1.47
CA GLU A 111 17.59 2.11 2.58
C GLU A 111 17.76 1.17 3.77
N ARG A 112 18.06 -0.12 3.54
CA ARG A 112 18.27 -1.09 4.62
C ARG A 112 19.60 -0.86 5.31
N GLU A 113 20.68 -0.78 4.53
CA GLU A 113 22.05 -0.63 5.02
C GLU A 113 22.21 0.63 5.88
N HIS A 114 21.52 1.71 5.52
CA HIS A 114 21.56 2.97 6.25
C HIS A 114 20.40 3.14 7.25
N GLN A 115 19.54 2.14 7.44
CA GLN A 115 18.31 2.24 8.25
C GLN A 115 17.50 3.50 7.91
N LEU A 116 17.45 3.83 6.63
CA LEU A 116 16.91 5.08 6.12
C LEU A 116 15.44 4.91 5.78
N GLU A 117 14.60 5.75 6.37
CA GLU A 117 13.20 5.85 5.97
C GLU A 117 13.07 6.57 4.63
N ARG A 118 12.15 6.11 3.79
CA ARG A 118 11.93 6.62 2.44
C ARG A 118 11.65 8.12 2.40
N ARG A 119 10.99 8.70 3.40
CA ARG A 119 10.77 10.16 3.51
C ARG A 119 12.08 10.96 3.47
N TRP A 120 13.13 10.49 4.13
CA TRP A 120 14.43 11.16 4.16
C TRP A 120 15.15 11.01 2.83
N LEU A 121 15.05 9.84 2.20
CA LEU A 121 15.57 9.65 0.85
C LEU A 121 14.88 10.59 -0.15
N LYS A 122 13.54 10.69 -0.10
CA LYS A 122 12.79 11.61 -0.96
C LYS A 122 13.19 13.07 -0.72
N ALA A 123 13.27 13.52 0.53
CA ALA A 123 13.69 14.88 0.86
C ALA A 123 15.08 15.20 0.29
N ALA A 124 16.03 14.29 0.44
CA ALA A 124 17.37 14.46 -0.10
C ALA A 124 17.40 14.48 -1.64
N VAL A 125 16.62 13.62 -2.31
CA VAL A 125 16.50 13.62 -3.79
C VAL A 125 15.85 14.91 -4.27
N LEU A 126 14.82 15.40 -3.58
CA LEU A 126 14.15 16.65 -3.93
C LEU A 126 15.10 17.85 -3.82
N GLN A 127 15.89 17.90 -2.74
CA GLN A 127 16.92 18.92 -2.57
C GLN A 127 17.95 18.89 -3.71
N ALA A 128 18.41 17.69 -4.09
CA ALA A 128 19.33 17.54 -5.22
C ALA A 128 18.70 17.91 -6.58
N GLN A 129 17.38 17.71 -6.74
CA GLN A 129 16.63 18.03 -7.96
C GLN A 129 16.38 19.54 -8.12
N LEU A 130 16.07 20.24 -7.03
CA LEU A 130 15.78 21.68 -7.05
C LEU A 130 17.03 22.58 -7.05
N GLY A 131 18.18 22.03 -6.65
CA GLY A 131 19.44 22.78 -6.52
C GLY A 131 19.39 23.83 -5.40
N ASP A 132 20.31 24.80 -5.41
CA ASP A 132 20.40 25.91 -4.45
C ASP A 132 19.29 26.98 -4.61
N ARG A 133 18.21 26.68 -5.35
CA ARG A 133 17.03 27.55 -5.34
C ARG A 133 16.41 27.45 -3.94
N PRO A 134 16.36 28.56 -3.17
CA PRO A 134 15.63 28.53 -1.91
C PRO A 134 14.20 28.14 -2.26
N ALA A 135 13.74 27.02 -1.70
CA ALA A 135 12.32 26.71 -1.69
C ALA A 135 11.60 27.99 -1.25
N ALA A 136 10.64 28.45 -2.05
CA ALA A 136 9.83 29.59 -1.68
C ALA A 136 9.14 29.26 -0.35
N GLY A 137 9.68 29.82 0.73
CA GLY A 137 9.23 29.59 2.10
C GLY A 137 9.51 28.17 2.63
N PRO A 138 9.33 27.96 3.96
CA PRO A 138 9.19 26.61 4.47
C PRO A 138 8.08 25.95 3.65
N HIS A 139 8.36 24.79 3.04
CA HIS A 139 7.27 23.88 2.69
C HIS A 139 6.35 23.84 3.92
N PRO A 140 5.05 24.21 3.81
CA PRO A 140 4.17 24.23 4.97
C PRO A 140 4.33 22.88 5.62
N ALA A 141 4.73 22.86 6.91
CA ALA A 141 5.11 21.65 7.64
C ALA A 141 4.17 20.53 7.20
N ALA A 142 4.69 19.59 6.41
CA ALA A 142 3.84 18.67 5.67
C ALA A 142 2.92 18.01 6.69
N SER A 143 1.61 18.13 6.50
CA SER A 143 0.68 17.55 7.46
C SER A 143 1.00 16.05 7.58
N ALA A 144 0.83 15.46 8.76
CA ALA A 144 1.10 14.04 8.93
C ALA A 144 0.35 13.20 7.88
N ALA A 145 -0.86 13.63 7.51
CA ALA A 145 -1.63 13.06 6.40
C ALA A 145 -0.93 13.18 5.04
N GLY A 146 -0.39 14.35 4.70
CA GLY A 146 0.35 14.57 3.45
C GLY A 146 1.65 13.77 3.38
N GLU A 147 2.38 13.64 4.50
CA GLU A 147 3.57 12.79 4.58
C GLU A 147 3.22 11.31 4.37
N ILE A 148 2.19 10.80 5.06
CA ILE A 148 1.70 9.44 4.89
C ILE A 148 1.22 9.21 3.45
N ALA A 149 0.44 10.12 2.89
CA ALA A 149 -0.05 10.02 1.51
C ALA A 149 1.10 10.00 0.49
N SER A 150 2.13 10.83 0.66
CA SER A 150 3.32 10.80 -0.21
C SER A 150 4.10 9.50 -0.04
N GLU A 151 4.26 9.02 1.19
CA GLU A 151 5.03 7.82 1.51
C GLU A 151 4.39 6.53 0.94
N PHE A 152 3.07 6.37 1.13
CA PHE A 152 2.34 5.16 0.76
C PHE A 152 1.64 5.25 -0.60
N GLY A 153 1.48 6.46 -1.16
CA GLY A 153 0.66 6.70 -2.35
C GLY A 153 -0.80 6.31 -2.12
N GLY A 154 -1.53 6.02 -3.21
CA GLY A 154 -2.93 5.58 -3.13
C GLY A 154 -3.88 6.65 -2.58
N CYS A 155 -5.03 6.22 -2.06
CA CYS A 155 -5.97 7.08 -1.36
C CYS A 155 -6.51 6.40 -0.10
N PHE A 156 -6.98 7.21 0.85
CA PHE A 156 -7.69 6.71 2.03
C PHE A 156 -9.19 6.87 1.82
N GLN A 157 -9.97 5.92 2.31
CA GLN A 157 -11.42 5.99 2.27
C GLN A 157 -12.03 5.23 3.44
N GLU A 158 -13.29 5.51 3.74
CA GLU A 158 -14.07 4.73 4.71
C GLU A 158 -14.97 3.73 3.99
N ILE A 159 -14.98 2.50 4.50
CA ILE A 159 -15.86 1.43 4.02
C ILE A 159 -16.54 0.74 5.20
N CYS A 160 -17.61 0.00 4.95
CA CYS A 160 -18.30 -0.73 6.00
C CYS A 160 -17.37 -1.79 6.63
N LYS A 161 -17.06 -1.62 7.92
CA LYS A 161 -16.23 -2.55 8.70
C LYS A 161 -16.79 -3.98 8.68
N ARG A 162 -18.10 -4.13 8.85
CA ARG A 162 -18.79 -5.43 8.90
C ARG A 162 -18.73 -6.17 7.56
N CYS A 163 -18.92 -5.45 6.44
CA CYS A 163 -18.75 -6.02 5.10
C CYS A 163 -17.29 -6.40 4.82
N PHE A 164 -16.34 -5.58 5.24
CA PHE A 164 -14.92 -5.82 4.98
C PHE A 164 -14.35 -7.00 5.78
N PHE A 165 -14.84 -7.25 6.99
CA PHE A 165 -14.42 -8.43 7.76
C PHE A 165 -15.38 -9.62 7.65
N GLY A 166 -16.39 -9.51 6.79
CA GLY A 166 -17.38 -10.56 6.52
C GLY A 166 -16.84 -11.65 5.60
N CYS A 167 -17.66 -12.69 5.42
CA CYS A 167 -17.41 -13.79 4.50
C CYS A 167 -18.67 -14.00 3.63
N PRO A 168 -18.62 -13.75 2.30
CA PRO A 168 -17.47 -13.24 1.56
C PRO A 168 -17.12 -11.79 1.93
N GLN A 169 -15.85 -11.44 1.79
CA GLN A 169 -15.36 -10.10 2.08
C GLN A 169 -15.82 -9.11 0.98
N ARG A 170 -16.40 -7.99 1.40
CA ARG A 170 -17.01 -7.00 0.51
C ARG A 170 -16.48 -5.59 0.77
N ILE A 171 -16.30 -4.81 -0.29
CA ILE A 171 -16.00 -3.39 -0.24
C ILE A 171 -17.30 -2.63 -0.49
N THR A 172 -17.72 -1.84 0.50
CA THR A 172 -18.95 -1.04 0.44
C THR A 172 -18.65 0.32 1.04
N ALA A 173 -18.68 1.36 0.21
CA ALA A 173 -18.49 2.75 0.62
C ALA A 173 -19.87 3.39 0.86
N GLY A 174 -19.95 4.25 1.89
CA GLY A 174 -21.21 4.88 2.29
C GLY A 174 -22.18 3.91 2.95
N ASP A 175 -23.45 4.33 3.11
CA ASP A 175 -24.45 3.58 3.87
C ASP A 175 -24.66 2.17 3.33
N CYS A 176 -24.30 1.18 4.15
CA CYS A 176 -24.49 -0.21 3.83
C CYS A 176 -25.93 -0.60 4.15
N GLY A 177 -26.82 -0.57 3.15
CA GLY A 177 -28.23 -0.96 3.32
C GLY A 177 -28.48 -2.38 3.89
N SER A 178 -27.43 -3.18 4.10
CA SER A 178 -27.44 -4.48 4.78
C SER A 178 -27.26 -4.41 6.31
N HIS A 179 -26.91 -3.26 6.89
CA HIS A 179 -26.68 -3.11 8.33
C HIS A 179 -27.41 -1.88 8.88
N ARG A 180 -27.98 -2.00 10.08
CA ARG A 180 -28.77 -0.93 10.72
C ARG A 180 -27.95 0.29 11.17
N THR A 181 -26.64 0.13 11.32
CA THR A 181 -25.73 1.14 11.86
C THR A 181 -24.48 1.21 10.99
N TRP A 182 -24.16 2.41 10.50
CA TRP A 182 -22.89 2.66 9.83
C TRP A 182 -21.73 2.53 10.82
N ASP A 183 -20.79 1.64 10.51
CA ASP A 183 -19.59 1.35 11.30
C ASP A 183 -18.39 1.45 10.34
N PRO A 184 -17.78 2.64 10.20
CA PRO A 184 -16.73 2.88 9.22
C PRO A 184 -15.41 2.23 9.60
N LEU A 185 -14.75 1.66 8.61
CA LEU A 185 -13.36 1.23 8.66
C LEU A 185 -12.55 2.09 7.71
N LEU A 186 -11.53 2.76 8.24
CA LEU A 186 -10.52 3.42 7.43
C LEU A 186 -9.70 2.37 6.69
N VAL A 187 -9.60 2.53 5.37
CA VAL A 187 -8.76 1.68 4.51
C VAL A 187 -7.88 2.52 3.61
N HIS A 188 -6.68 1.99 3.34
CA HIS A 188 -5.79 2.48 2.30
C HIS A 188 -6.03 1.68 1.02
N ALA A 189 -6.40 2.38 -0.06
CA ALA A 189 -6.69 1.82 -1.36
C ALA A 189 -5.56 2.15 -2.35
N VAL A 190 -4.94 1.12 -2.91
CA VAL A 190 -3.90 1.25 -3.94
C VAL A 190 -4.40 0.66 -5.25
N LEU A 191 -4.28 1.44 -6.33
CA LEU A 191 -4.57 0.95 -7.67
C LEU A 191 -3.39 0.11 -8.17
N ASP A 192 -3.61 -1.18 -8.35
CA ASP A 192 -2.62 -2.08 -8.95
C ASP A 192 -2.47 -1.79 -10.46
N SER A 193 -1.33 -2.26 -11.00
CA SER A 193 -1.01 -2.42 -12.41
C SER A 193 -2.18 -2.73 -13.33
N ARG A 194 -3.04 -3.68 -12.94
CA ARG A 194 -4.18 -4.16 -13.73
C ARG A 194 -5.49 -3.42 -13.44
N LYS A 195 -5.43 -2.20 -12.89
CA LYS A 195 -6.59 -1.39 -12.45
C LYS A 195 -7.46 -2.04 -11.38
N LYS A 196 -6.93 -3.02 -10.64
CA LYS A 196 -7.61 -3.63 -9.50
C LYS A 196 -7.22 -2.89 -8.23
N GLN A 197 -8.18 -2.66 -7.34
CA GLN A 197 -7.92 -1.97 -6.08
C GLN A 197 -7.52 -2.97 -5.00
N GLN A 198 -6.39 -2.71 -4.36
CA GLN A 198 -5.96 -3.41 -3.16
C GLN A 198 -6.35 -2.59 -1.94
N TYR A 199 -6.91 -3.24 -0.93
CA TYR A 199 -7.40 -2.58 0.27
C TYR A 199 -6.63 -3.09 1.49
N THR A 200 -6.02 -2.16 2.22
CA THR A 200 -5.36 -2.43 3.49
C THR A 200 -6.15 -1.78 4.61
N ALA A 201 -6.56 -2.57 5.60
CA ALA A 201 -7.27 -2.05 6.76
C ALA A 201 -6.35 -1.24 7.68
N ILE A 202 -6.84 -0.09 8.15
CA ILE A 202 -6.20 0.74 9.16
C ILE A 202 -7.12 0.74 10.38
N ARG A 203 -6.90 -0.21 11.29
CA ARG A 203 -7.75 -0.38 12.46
C ARG A 203 -7.51 0.76 13.45
N PRO A 204 -8.43 1.01 14.40
CA PRO A 204 -8.18 1.95 15.49
C PRO A 204 -6.89 1.60 16.24
N CYS A 205 -6.08 2.62 16.55
CA CYS A 205 -4.91 2.44 17.40
C CYS A 205 -5.36 1.94 18.78
N PRO A 206 -4.81 0.83 19.30
CA PRO A 206 -5.22 0.31 20.60
C PRO A 206 -4.85 1.27 21.74
N GLU A 207 -5.82 1.58 22.61
CA GLU A 207 -5.68 2.61 23.65
C GLU A 207 -4.65 2.27 24.75
N PHE A 208 -4.43 0.98 25.04
CA PHE A 208 -3.69 0.53 26.22
C PHE A 208 -2.31 -0.09 25.92
N ILE A 209 -1.72 0.21 24.75
CA ILE A 209 -0.41 -0.32 24.38
C ILE A 209 0.67 0.73 24.57
N GLU A 210 1.68 0.40 25.36
CA GLU A 210 2.84 1.27 25.60
C GLU A 210 3.68 1.47 24.33
N THR A 211 4.05 0.36 23.67
CA THR A 211 4.91 0.36 22.49
C THR A 211 4.20 -0.26 21.29
N LEU A 212 4.09 0.48 20.19
CA LEU A 212 3.57 -0.06 18.94
C LEU A 212 4.52 -1.11 18.38
N ALA A 213 3.97 -2.24 17.93
CA ALA A 213 4.74 -3.32 17.33
C ALA A 213 3.95 -4.03 16.23
N TYR A 214 4.67 -4.66 15.31
CA TYR A 214 4.08 -5.46 14.23
C TYR A 214 3.61 -6.83 14.72
N CYS A 215 2.52 -7.32 14.14
CA CYS A 215 2.02 -8.66 14.41
C CYS A 215 3.03 -9.70 13.92
N ARG A 216 3.52 -10.55 14.83
CA ARG A 216 4.55 -11.57 14.55
C ARG A 216 4.14 -12.58 13.47
N PHE A 217 2.84 -12.85 13.32
CA PHE A 217 2.34 -13.76 12.28
C PHE A 217 2.34 -13.08 10.92
N VAL A 218 1.79 -11.86 10.85
CA VAL A 218 1.70 -11.09 9.61
C VAL A 218 3.11 -10.73 9.12
N SER A 219 4.03 -10.36 10.01
CA SER A 219 5.42 -10.08 9.66
C SER A 219 6.19 -11.28 9.12
N ARG A 220 5.65 -12.50 9.29
CA ARG A 220 6.19 -13.74 8.71
C ARG A 220 5.43 -14.17 7.46
N GLY A 221 4.58 -13.32 6.90
CA GLY A 221 3.72 -13.64 5.76
C GLY A 221 2.61 -14.63 6.09
N ARG A 222 2.22 -14.74 7.37
CA ARG A 222 1.14 -15.64 7.81
C ARG A 222 -0.12 -14.86 8.21
N PRO A 223 -1.30 -15.45 8.04
CA PRO A 223 -2.52 -14.88 8.61
C PRO A 223 -2.41 -14.66 10.11
N CYS A 224 -2.94 -13.54 10.60
CA CYS A 224 -2.98 -13.26 12.02
C CYS A 224 -3.90 -14.25 12.75
N ARG A 225 -3.38 -14.97 13.75
CA ARG A 225 -4.17 -15.94 14.55
C ARG A 225 -5.29 -15.30 15.35
N HIS A 226 -5.08 -14.08 15.85
CA HIS A 226 -6.10 -13.37 16.63
C HIS A 226 -7.24 -12.86 15.75
N GLY A 227 -7.00 -12.73 14.44
CA GLY A 227 -7.86 -12.04 13.50
C GLY A 227 -7.70 -10.52 13.57
N PRO A 228 -8.13 -9.80 12.52
CA PRO A 228 -7.95 -8.35 12.44
C PRO A 228 -8.70 -7.60 13.56
N GLN A 229 -9.82 -8.13 14.05
CA GLN A 229 -10.63 -7.44 15.07
C GLN A 229 -10.05 -7.46 16.49
N ARG A 230 -9.22 -8.45 16.82
CA ARG A 230 -8.70 -8.65 18.19
C ARG A 230 -7.20 -8.44 18.30
N CYS A 231 -6.48 -8.42 17.18
CA CYS A 231 -5.04 -8.24 17.24
C CYS A 231 -4.69 -6.80 17.60
N GLN A 232 -3.86 -6.65 18.61
CA GLN A 232 -3.36 -5.38 19.13
C GLN A 232 -2.09 -4.89 18.41
N TYR A 233 -1.57 -5.65 17.45
CA TYR A 233 -0.33 -5.33 16.75
C TYR A 233 -0.62 -4.93 15.30
N ALA A 234 0.21 -4.04 14.72
CA ALA A 234 0.03 -3.57 13.35
C ALA A 234 0.17 -4.72 12.33
N HIS A 235 -0.70 -4.73 11.34
CA HIS A 235 -0.74 -5.72 10.25
C HIS A 235 -0.14 -5.17 8.95
N SER A 236 0.22 -3.89 8.90
CA SER A 236 0.86 -3.28 7.73
C SER A 236 1.69 -2.07 8.11
N ASP A 237 2.59 -1.67 7.22
CA ASP A 237 3.39 -0.45 7.38
C ASP A 237 2.51 0.81 7.38
N VAL A 238 1.46 0.86 6.55
CA VAL A 238 0.54 2.01 6.50
C VAL A 238 -0.30 2.10 7.76
N GLU A 239 -0.72 0.96 8.33
CA GLU A 239 -1.41 0.94 9.62
C GLU A 239 -0.51 1.44 10.74
N MET A 240 0.75 0.99 10.78
CA MET A 240 1.74 1.46 11.77
C MET A 240 1.96 2.97 11.66
N ALA A 241 2.20 3.48 10.46
CA ALA A 241 2.47 4.91 10.25
C ALA A 241 1.28 5.79 10.65
N VAL A 242 0.04 5.34 10.40
CA VAL A 242 -1.15 6.06 10.86
C VAL A 242 -1.24 6.03 12.38
N TRP A 243 -1.00 4.87 13.03
CA TRP A 243 -1.03 4.77 14.50
C TRP A 243 0.02 5.65 15.18
N GLU A 244 1.23 5.71 14.66
CA GLU A 244 2.30 6.59 15.13
C GLU A 244 1.88 8.07 14.99
N ALA A 245 1.35 8.46 13.83
CA ALA A 245 0.89 9.82 13.61
C ALA A 245 -0.33 10.20 14.50
N GLU A 246 -1.24 9.26 14.76
CA GLU A 246 -2.36 9.45 15.70
C GLU A 246 -1.85 9.72 17.12
N ARG A 247 -0.89 8.91 17.60
CA ARG A 247 -0.36 9.00 18.98
C ARG A 247 0.58 10.19 19.19
N GLU A 248 1.50 10.42 18.27
CA GLU A 248 2.63 11.34 18.47
C GLU A 248 2.35 12.74 17.90
N ARG A 249 1.51 12.83 16.87
CA ARG A 249 1.26 14.06 16.11
C ARG A 249 -0.20 14.51 16.13
N GLY A 250 -1.07 13.80 16.86
CA GLY A 250 -2.49 14.13 16.98
C GLY A 250 -3.24 14.09 15.64
N LEU A 251 -2.82 13.22 14.71
CA LEU A 251 -3.47 13.08 13.41
C LEU A 251 -4.92 12.62 13.59
N LEU A 252 -5.88 13.39 13.07
CA LEU A 252 -7.28 12.95 12.95
C LEU A 252 -7.46 12.17 11.65
N ARG A 253 -8.16 11.03 11.71
CA ARG A 253 -8.43 10.18 10.53
C ARG A 253 -9.13 10.93 9.39
N SER A 254 -9.99 11.89 9.72
CA SER A 254 -10.65 12.75 8.73
C SER A 254 -9.67 13.53 7.86
N HIS A 255 -8.47 13.84 8.36
CA HIS A 255 -7.42 14.53 7.59
C HIS A 255 -6.76 13.64 6.53
N LEU A 256 -6.89 12.31 6.65
CA LEU A 256 -6.41 11.36 5.62
C LEU A 256 -7.40 11.22 4.46
N LEU A 257 -8.69 11.50 4.70
CA LEU A 257 -9.73 11.37 3.69
C LEU A 257 -9.59 12.49 2.64
N PRO A 258 -9.85 12.20 1.36
CA PRO A 258 -9.87 13.22 0.32
C PRO A 258 -10.85 14.33 0.70
N SER A 259 -10.43 15.59 0.59
CA SER A 259 -11.34 16.73 0.66
C SER A 259 -12.45 16.53 -0.38
N ALA A 260 -13.70 16.59 0.06
CA ALA A 260 -14.86 16.49 -0.82
C ALA A 260 -14.87 17.66 -1.82
N GLY A 261 -14.21 17.52 -2.98
CA GLY A 261 -14.11 18.61 -3.93
C GLY A 261 -13.08 18.43 -5.04
N THR A 262 -13.32 17.52 -5.98
CA THR A 262 -13.20 17.79 -7.43
C THR A 262 -13.74 16.61 -8.24
N GLY A 263 -15.01 16.73 -8.64
CA GLY A 263 -15.71 15.79 -9.50
C GLY A 263 -17.20 16.10 -9.49
N ARG A 264 -17.66 16.89 -10.46
CA ARG A 264 -19.10 17.19 -10.67
C ARG A 264 -19.88 15.87 -10.75
N ALA A 265 -20.96 15.76 -9.99
CA ALA A 265 -22.06 14.85 -10.29
C ALA A 265 -23.36 15.63 -10.12
N ASN A 266 -24.06 15.81 -11.23
CA ASN A 266 -25.44 16.29 -11.29
C ASN A 266 -26.32 15.59 -10.27
N ASP A 267 -27.30 16.32 -9.76
CA ASP A 267 -28.51 15.82 -9.12
C ASP A 267 -29.20 14.79 -10.03
N LYS A 268 -28.89 13.51 -9.81
CA LYS A 268 -29.68 12.35 -10.22
C LYS A 268 -29.77 11.41 -9.02
N PRO A 269 -30.89 10.70 -8.83
CA PRO A 269 -30.99 9.69 -7.78
C PRO A 269 -29.83 8.71 -7.95
N ALA A 270 -28.97 8.64 -6.93
CA ALA A 270 -27.78 7.81 -6.97
C ALA A 270 -28.20 6.34 -7.10
N ALA A 271 -27.78 5.69 -8.19
CA ALA A 271 -27.83 4.24 -8.26
C ALA A 271 -27.14 3.64 -7.02
N PRO A 272 -27.62 2.52 -6.46
CA PRO A 272 -26.99 1.92 -5.29
C PRO A 272 -25.50 1.71 -5.56
N ALA A 273 -24.67 2.17 -4.62
CA ALA A 273 -23.22 2.12 -4.76
C ALA A 273 -22.79 0.68 -5.11
N PRO A 274 -21.97 0.49 -6.16
CA PRO A 274 -21.60 -0.84 -6.62
C PRO A 274 -20.85 -1.59 -5.51
N VAL A 275 -21.38 -2.76 -5.15
CA VAL A 275 -20.77 -3.67 -4.20
C VAL A 275 -19.66 -4.44 -4.89
N HIS A 276 -18.45 -4.35 -4.37
CA HIS A 276 -17.33 -5.15 -4.86
C HIS A 276 -17.03 -6.28 -3.89
N PHE A 277 -16.68 -7.45 -4.43
CA PHE A 277 -16.16 -8.57 -3.66
C PHE A 277 -14.63 -8.49 -3.64
N TYR A 278 -14.01 -8.87 -2.53
CA TYR A 278 -12.56 -8.77 -2.37
C TYR A 278 -11.97 -10.09 -1.90
N CYS A 279 -10.96 -10.56 -2.64
CA CYS A 279 -10.20 -11.73 -2.28
C CYS A 279 -8.93 -11.31 -1.52
N CYS A 280 -8.89 -11.55 -0.21
CA CYS A 280 -7.72 -11.25 0.61
C CYS A 280 -6.51 -12.15 0.33
N ILE A 281 -6.71 -13.32 -0.27
CA ILE A 281 -5.62 -14.22 -0.69
C ILE A 281 -4.94 -13.68 -1.95
N CYS A 282 -5.70 -13.25 -2.95
CA CYS A 282 -5.12 -12.78 -4.20
C CYS A 282 -4.92 -11.25 -4.26
N LEU A 283 -5.46 -10.52 -3.27
CA LEU A 283 -5.48 -9.06 -3.20
C LEU A 283 -6.10 -8.46 -4.48
N VAL A 284 -7.30 -8.90 -4.83
CA VAL A 284 -8.04 -8.46 -6.03
C VAL A 284 -9.50 -8.16 -5.72
N THR A 285 -10.05 -7.16 -6.39
CA THR A 285 -11.48 -6.89 -6.44
C THR A 285 -12.17 -7.58 -7.61
N CYS A 286 -13.39 -8.05 -7.36
CA CYS A 286 -14.34 -8.56 -8.33
C CYS A 286 -15.61 -7.70 -8.28
N ASN A 287 -16.18 -7.39 -9.45
CA ASN A 287 -17.31 -6.48 -9.61
C ASN A 287 -18.69 -7.17 -9.52
N SER A 288 -18.72 -8.50 -9.42
CA SER A 288 -19.92 -9.30 -9.20
C SER A 288 -19.61 -10.53 -8.35
N GLN A 289 -20.65 -11.12 -7.78
CA GLN A 289 -20.53 -12.37 -7.04
C GLN A 289 -20.04 -13.51 -7.94
N GLU A 290 -20.62 -13.64 -9.13
CA GLU A 290 -20.21 -14.63 -10.13
C GLU A 290 -18.72 -14.50 -10.50
N SER A 291 -18.23 -13.27 -10.73
CA SER A 291 -16.81 -13.03 -11.01
C SER A 291 -15.92 -13.42 -9.84
N PHE A 292 -16.39 -13.25 -8.60
CA PHE A 292 -15.68 -13.65 -7.39
C PHE A 292 -15.62 -15.17 -7.23
N GLU A 293 -16.74 -15.86 -7.44
CA GLU A 293 -16.82 -17.33 -7.39
C GLU A 293 -15.97 -17.98 -8.48
N ASN A 294 -16.02 -17.45 -9.70
CA ASN A 294 -15.14 -17.85 -10.80
C ASN A 294 -13.67 -17.62 -10.46
N HIS A 295 -13.33 -16.48 -9.83
CA HIS A 295 -11.98 -16.22 -9.34
C HIS A 295 -11.55 -17.24 -8.29
N CYS A 296 -12.38 -17.53 -7.28
CA CYS A 296 -12.07 -18.51 -6.24
C CYS A 296 -11.88 -19.94 -6.79
N SER A 297 -12.54 -20.25 -7.92
CA SER A 297 -12.40 -21.53 -8.62
C SER A 297 -11.21 -21.60 -9.58
N SER A 298 -10.50 -20.48 -9.80
CA SER A 298 -9.36 -20.41 -10.73
C SER A 298 -8.15 -21.19 -10.22
N ILE A 299 -7.38 -21.75 -11.16
CA ILE A 299 -6.13 -22.47 -10.85
C ILE A 299 -5.14 -21.54 -10.14
N GLU A 300 -5.09 -20.28 -10.53
CA GLU A 300 -4.22 -19.28 -9.91
C GLU A 300 -4.56 -19.07 -8.43
N HIS A 301 -5.86 -19.01 -8.09
CA HIS A 301 -6.29 -18.88 -6.70
C HIS A 301 -5.92 -20.12 -5.88
N VAL A 302 -6.16 -21.32 -6.44
CA VAL A 302 -5.82 -22.60 -5.79
C VAL A 302 -4.31 -22.74 -5.58
N GLN A 303 -3.49 -22.31 -6.54
CA GLN A 303 -2.02 -22.30 -6.40
C GLN A 303 -1.54 -21.32 -5.33
N MET A 304 -2.18 -20.16 -5.21
CA MET A 304 -1.88 -19.20 -4.13
C MET A 304 -2.22 -19.80 -2.75
N LEU A 305 -3.31 -20.55 -2.64
CA LEU A 305 -3.69 -21.27 -1.43
C LEU A 305 -2.73 -22.41 -1.08
N SER A 306 -2.25 -23.17 -2.06
CA SER A 306 -1.35 -24.32 -1.83
C SER A 306 0.08 -23.91 -1.50
N ALA A 307 0.53 -22.75 -1.99
CA ALA A 307 1.81 -22.16 -1.60
C ALA A 307 1.81 -21.65 -0.13
N ASP A 308 0.64 -21.43 0.46
CA ASP A 308 0.48 -21.10 1.87
C ASP A 308 0.58 -22.37 2.74
N SER A 309 1.81 -22.78 3.02
CA SER A 309 2.12 -23.87 3.97
C SER A 309 1.75 -23.55 5.43
N SER A 310 1.26 -22.34 5.71
CA SER A 310 1.00 -21.87 7.06
C SER A 310 -0.38 -22.22 7.60
N MET A 311 -1.26 -22.68 6.70
CA MET A 311 -2.58 -23.26 7.01
C MET A 311 -2.48 -24.79 7.05
N GLN A 312 -2.29 -25.36 8.25
CA GLN A 312 -2.73 -26.73 8.45
C GLN A 312 -4.25 -26.73 8.29
N TRP A 313 -4.73 -27.24 7.15
CA TRP A 313 -6.14 -27.34 6.77
C TRP A 313 -6.99 -28.28 7.66
N VAL A 314 -6.46 -28.65 8.83
CA VAL A 314 -7.02 -29.69 9.70
C VAL A 314 -8.19 -29.14 10.53
N HIS A 315 -8.23 -27.82 10.80
CA HIS A 315 -9.26 -27.21 11.64
C HIS A 315 -9.71 -25.86 11.07
N ARG A 316 -10.84 -25.82 10.36
CA ARG A 316 -11.55 -24.58 10.04
C ARG A 316 -12.22 -24.06 11.31
N ALA A 317 -12.01 -22.78 11.64
CA ALA A 317 -12.94 -22.10 12.53
C ALA A 317 -14.27 -21.95 11.77
N PRO A 318 -15.40 -22.37 12.35
CA PRO A 318 -16.68 -22.19 11.71
C PRO A 318 -16.95 -20.70 11.40
N PRO A 319 -17.76 -20.40 10.37
CA PRO A 319 -18.21 -19.03 10.11
C PRO A 319 -18.75 -18.40 11.39
N LEU A 320 -18.27 -17.19 11.69
CA LEU A 320 -18.64 -16.46 12.91
C LEU A 320 -20.17 -16.28 12.95
N GLY A 321 -20.79 -16.74 14.05
CA GLY A 321 -22.23 -16.61 14.29
C GLY A 321 -23.08 -17.84 13.96
N LEU A 322 -22.48 -18.93 13.45
CA LEU A 322 -23.16 -20.21 13.28
C LEU A 322 -22.77 -21.17 14.42
N ASN A 323 -23.76 -21.79 15.06
CA ASN A 323 -23.55 -22.79 16.13
C ASN A 323 -24.02 -24.20 15.73
N LYS A 324 -24.49 -24.38 14.48
CA LYS A 324 -24.93 -25.65 13.92
C LYS A 324 -24.27 -25.86 12.56
N PHE A 325 -23.61 -27.00 12.40
CA PHE A 325 -22.97 -27.42 11.15
C PHE A 325 -23.47 -28.82 10.81
N SER A 326 -23.79 -29.03 9.53
CA SER A 326 -24.08 -30.33 8.95
C SER A 326 -23.07 -30.62 7.85
N LEU A 327 -22.63 -31.86 7.75
CA LEU A 327 -21.82 -32.30 6.61
C LEU A 327 -22.71 -32.40 5.36
N CYS A 328 -22.17 -32.06 4.20
CA CYS A 328 -22.82 -32.39 2.93
C CYS A 328 -22.92 -33.91 2.80
N SER A 329 -24.02 -34.39 2.21
CA SER A 329 -24.11 -35.78 1.77
C SER A 329 -22.97 -36.08 0.80
N ARG A 330 -22.28 -37.20 1.03
CA ARG A 330 -21.14 -37.64 0.21
C ARG A 330 -21.53 -37.88 -1.24
#